data_AF-W4LG99-F1
#
_entry.id   AF-W4LG99-F1
#
_cell.length_a   1.000
_cell.length_b   1.000
_cell.length_c   1.000
_cell.angle_alpha   90.00
_cell.angle_beta   90.00
_cell.angle_gamma   90.00
#
_symmetry.space_group_name_H-M   'P 1'
#
loop_
_entity.id
_entity.type
_entity.pdbx_description
1 polymer ?
#
loop_
_entity_poly.entity_id
_entity_poly.type
_entity_poly.pdbx_seq_one_letter_code
_entity_poly.pdbx_strand_id
1 'polypeptide(L)' 'MAYTIWSKPFGSRTWVFSGMDLDSEKLASQSFDMYRLAPGECLQLRDPDGIVLDERIDTTRPHDPMEGHAG' A
#
# COMPACT_ATOMS: atom_id res chain seq x y z
N MET A 1 -10.33 -18.70 -1.55
CA MET A 1 -9.03 -18.31 -0.95
C MET A 1 -8.66 -17.00 -1.61
N ALA A 2 -8.56 -15.91 -0.86
CA ALA A 2 -8.44 -14.57 -1.42
C ALA A 2 -7.09 -13.95 -1.06
N TYR A 3 -6.41 -13.39 -2.05
CA TYR A 3 -5.25 -12.52 -1.84
C TYR A 3 -5.74 -11.16 -1.36
N THR A 4 -4.98 -10.51 -0.50
CA THR A 4 -5.35 -9.23 0.10
C THR A 4 -4.26 -8.20 -0.09
N ILE A 5 -4.68 -6.95 -0.31
CA ILE A 5 -3.78 -5.80 -0.36
C ILE A 5 -3.97 -4.98 0.91
N TRP A 6 -2.86 -4.66 1.56
CA TRP A 6 -2.81 -3.87 2.78
C TRP A 6 -1.94 -2.65 2.56
N SER A 7 -2.40 -1.48 3.01
CA SER A 7 -1.60 -0.26 3.02
C SER A 7 -1.29 0.21 4.42
N LYS A 8 -0.13 0.82 4.60
CA LYS A 8 0.28 1.48 5.83
C LYS A 8 0.63 2.92 5.46
N PRO A 9 -0.26 3.87 5.75
CA PRO A 9 -0.03 5.28 5.48
C PRO A 9 1.24 5.80 6.13
N PHE A 10 1.84 6.85 5.56
CA PHE A 10 2.99 7.51 6.15
C PHE A 10 2.72 7.94 7.60
N GLY A 11 3.65 7.66 8.50
CA GLY A 11 3.53 7.98 9.93
C GLY A 11 2.57 7.07 10.71
N SER A 12 1.83 6.19 10.03
CA SER A 12 0.99 5.19 10.69
C SER A 12 1.82 3.99 11.16
N ARG A 13 1.44 3.43 12.30
CA ARG A 13 1.96 2.15 12.80
C ARG A 13 1.06 0.96 12.44
N THR A 14 -0.08 1.23 11.82
CA THR A 14 -1.15 0.25 11.59
C THR A 14 -1.35 0.01 10.11
N TRP A 15 -1.46 -1.26 9.73
CA TRP A 15 -1.88 -1.68 8.39
C TRP A 15 -3.41 -1.59 8.26
N VAL A 16 -3.85 -1.06 7.14
CA VAL A 16 -5.25 -0.91 6.75
C VAL A 16 -5.51 -1.83 5.57
N PHE A 17 -6.60 -2.59 5.63
CA PHE A 17 -7.02 -3.43 4.51
C PHE A 17 -7.63 -2.55 3.41
N SER A 18 -7.17 -2.70 2.17
CA SER A 18 -7.59 -1.87 1.05
C SER A 18 -8.96 -2.27 0.46
N GLY A 19 -9.65 -3.26 1.05
CA GLY A 19 -11.00 -3.66 0.62
C GLY A 19 -11.04 -4.58 -0.61
N MET A 20 -9.90 -5.11 -1.04
CA MET A 20 -9.81 -5.96 -2.22
C MET A 20 -9.53 -7.41 -1.81
N ASP A 21 -10.54 -8.25 -1.98
CA ASP A 21 -10.41 -9.70 -1.97
C ASP A 21 -10.23 -10.19 -3.41
N LEU A 22 -9.07 -10.78 -3.71
CA LEU A 22 -8.67 -11.11 -5.08
C LEU A 22 -8.59 -12.63 -5.21
N ASP A 23 -9.44 -13.23 -6.03
CA ASP A 23 -9.56 -14.71 -6.14
C ASP A 23 -8.44 -15.38 -6.94
N SER A 24 -7.48 -14.62 -7.46
CA SER A 24 -6.38 -15.14 -8.28
C SER A 24 -5.10 -14.34 -8.05
N GLU A 25 -3.97 -15.04 -7.97
CA GLU A 25 -2.62 -14.45 -7.87
C GLU A 25 -2.36 -13.44 -8.98
N LYS A 26 -2.77 -13.76 -10.22
CA LYS A 26 -2.56 -12.89 -11.38
C LYS A 26 -3.31 -11.57 -11.25
N LEU A 27 -4.58 -11.64 -10.80
CA LEU A 27 -5.38 -10.45 -10.57
C LEU A 27 -4.79 -9.64 -9.41
N ALA A 28 -4.34 -10.33 -8.36
CA ALA A 28 -3.74 -9.70 -7.19
C ALA A 28 -2.45 -8.93 -7.51
N SER A 29 -1.55 -9.55 -8.27
CA SER A 29 -0.32 -8.91 -8.76
C SER A 29 -0.64 -7.71 -9.66
N GLN A 30 -1.57 -7.83 -10.60
CA GLN A 30 -1.97 -6.70 -11.45
C GLN A 30 -2.56 -5.54 -10.64
N SER A 31 -3.46 -5.82 -9.69
CA SER A 31 -4.04 -4.80 -8.81
C SER A 31 -2.99 -4.15 -7.91
N PHE A 32 -2.04 -4.93 -7.40
CA PHE A 32 -0.91 -4.45 -6.60
C PHE A 32 0.01 -3.52 -7.39
N ASP A 33 0.32 -3.86 -8.65
CA ASP A 33 1.13 -3.01 -9.53
C ASP A 33 0.42 -1.70 -9.88
N MET A 34 -0.89 -1.77 -10.15
CA MET A 34 -1.71 -0.61 -10.45
C MET A 34 -1.95 0.31 -9.25
N TYR A 35 -1.72 -0.17 -8.03
CA TYR A 35 -1.89 0.65 -6.84
C TYR A 35 -0.86 1.78 -6.81
N ARG A 36 -1.36 3.02 -6.76
CA ARG A 36 -0.54 4.21 -6.66
C ARG A 36 -0.32 4.55 -5.19
N LEU A 37 0.93 4.44 -4.75
CA LEU A 37 1.33 4.79 -3.39
C LEU A 37 1.23 6.30 -3.18
N ALA A 38 0.70 6.69 -2.02
CA ALA A 38 0.90 8.03 -1.50
C ALA A 38 2.35 8.20 -1.01
N PRO A 39 2.89 9.43 -0.96
CA PRO A 39 4.23 9.69 -0.46
C PRO A 39 4.45 9.10 0.94
N GLY A 40 5.48 8.27 1.09
CA GLY A 40 5.81 7.62 2.36
C GLY A 40 4.90 6.45 2.76
N GLU A 41 3.97 6.03 1.89
CA GLU A 41 3.10 4.88 2.11
C GLU A 41 3.85 3.55 1.87
N CYS A 42 3.51 2.52 2.65
CA CYS A 42 3.89 1.14 2.36
C CYS A 42 2.67 0.33 1.91
N LEU A 43 2.85 -0.60 0.99
CA LEU A 43 1.82 -1.50 0.51
C LEU A 43 2.34 -2.92 0.52
N GLN A 44 1.51 -3.88 0.94
CA GLN A 44 1.82 -5.30 0.95
C GLN A 44 0.75 -6.07 0.20
N LEU A 45 1.20 -7.00 -0.64
CA LEU A 45 0.39 -8.08 -1.18
C LEU A 45 0.56 -9.30 -0.29
N ARG A 46 -0.55 -9.84 0.20
CA ARG A 46 -0.56 -11.05 1.03
C ARG A 46 -1.36 -12.15 0.36
N ASP A 47 -0.87 -13.37 0.50
CA ASP A 47 -1.58 -14.58 0.08
C ASP A 47 -2.76 -14.88 1.03
N PRO A 48 -3.59 -15.90 0.70
CA PRO A 48 -4.72 -16.31 1.54
C PRO A 48 -4.35 -16.80 2.95
N ASP A 49 -3.11 -17.25 3.16
CA ASP A 49 -2.57 -17.67 4.46
C ASP A 49 -1.98 -16.47 5.25
N GLY A 50 -2.01 -15.27 4.67
CA GLY A 50 -1.51 -14.04 5.26
C GLY A 50 -0.01 -13.82 5.07
N ILE A 51 0.66 -14.65 4.26
CA ILE A 51 2.08 -14.50 3.95
C ILE A 51 2.28 -13.33 3.00
N VAL A 52 3.25 -12.48 3.30
CA VAL A 52 3.63 -11.37 2.41
C VAL A 52 4.35 -11.93 1.20
N LEU A 53 3.75 -11.74 0.02
CA LEU A 53 4.35 -12.12 -1.25
C LEU A 53 5.19 -11.00 -1.84
N ASP A 54 4.72 -9.75 -1.68
CA ASP A 54 5.39 -8.56 -2.21
C ASP A 54 5.15 -7.35 -1.29
N GLU A 55 6.11 -6.42 -1.26
CA GLU A 55 6.07 -5.18 -0.51
C GLU A 55 6.64 -4.03 -1.34
N ARG A 56 5.88 -2.94 -1.43
CA ARG A 56 6.31 -1.69 -2.06
C ARG A 56 6.29 -0.57 -1.04
N ILE A 57 7.32 0.26 -1.07
CA ILE A 57 7.45 1.42 -0.18
C ILE A 57 7.71 2.63 -1.05
N ASP A 58 6.88 3.65 -0.90
CA ASP A 58 7.18 4.95 -1.46
C ASP A 58 8.15 5.66 -0.52
N THR A 59 9.34 5.97 -1.03
CA THR A 59 10.41 6.64 -0.27
C THR A 59 10.37 8.16 -0.44
N THR A 60 9.39 8.69 -1.19
CA THR A 60 9.22 10.12 -1.33
C THR A 60 8.66 10.68 -0.03
N ARG A 61 9.20 11.82 0.39
CA ARG A 61 8.69 12.51 1.58
C ARG A 61 7.31 13.09 1.22
N PRO A 62 6.26 12.88 2.03
CA PRO A 62 5.05 13.68 1.87
C PRO A 62 5.42 15.15 1.93
N HIS A 63 4.84 15.94 1.03
CA HIS A 63 4.97 17.39 1.07
C HIS A 63 4.58 17.87 2.47
N ASP A 64 5.49 18.60 3.10
CA ASP A 64 5.17 19.26 4.36
C ASP A 64 4.11 20.32 4.05
N PRO A 65 2.88 20.24 4.59
CA PRO A 65 1.82 21.19 4.26
C PRO A 65 2.16 22.63 4.71
N MET A 66 3.26 22.80 5.47
CA MET A 66 3.75 24.09 5.96
C MET A 66 4.73 24.81 5.00
N GLU A 67 5.25 24.17 3.95
CA GLU A 67 6.20 24.81 3.00
C GLU A 67 5.52 25.73 1.96
N GLY A 68 4.22 26.00 2.08
CA GLY A 68 3.46 26.90 1.20
C GLY A 68 3.20 28.31 1.74
N HIS A 69 3.63 28.64 2.96
CA HIS A 69 3.39 29.96 3.57
C HIS A 69 4.66 30.52 4.23
N ALA A 70 5.71 30.74 3.43
CA ALA A 70 6.63 31.86 3.64
C ALA A 70 6.52 32.67 2.35
N GLY A 71 5.78 33.78 2.33
CA GLY A 71 6.24 35.02 2.95
C GLY A 71 6.95 35.83 1.87
#